data_AF-I1M847-F1
#
_entry.id   AF-I1M847-F1
#
_cell.length_a   1.000
_cell.length_b   1.000
_cell.length_c   1.000
_cell.angle_alpha   90.00
_cell.angle_beta   90.00
_cell.angle_gamma   90.00
#
_symmetry.space_group_name_H-M   'P 1'
#
loop_
_entity.id
_entity.type
_entity.pdbx_description
1 polymer ?
#
loop_
_entity_poly.entity_id
_entity_poly.type
_entity_poly.pdbx_seq_one_letter_code
_entity_poly.pdbx_strand_id
1 'polypeptide(L)' 'MVKDIEEGCRTPKRSACRIPAAMVCPPPPKKKSAAYTARQRVPPKNGYFVPPDLELIFRVAPTREAFT' A
#
# COMPACT_ATOMS: atom_id res chain seq x y z
N MET A 1 -31.38 8.37 -37.18
CA MET A 1 -31.29 7.06 -36.52
C MET A 1 -30.97 7.31 -35.05
N VAL A 2 -32.00 7.46 -34.23
CA VAL A 2 -31.85 7.54 -32.76
C VAL A 2 -31.44 6.15 -32.31
N LYS A 3 -30.16 5.97 -31.95
CA LYS A 3 -29.73 4.77 -31.24
C LYS A 3 -30.29 4.91 -29.83
N ASP A 4 -31.05 3.92 -29.40
CA ASP A 4 -31.56 3.84 -28.03
C ASP A 4 -30.40 4.06 -27.05
N ILE A 5 -30.48 5.16 -26.29
CA ILE A 5 -29.43 5.58 -25.36
C ILE A 5 -29.22 4.47 -24.30
N GLU A 6 -30.27 3.73 -23.97
CA GLU A 6 -30.20 2.60 -23.05
C GLU A 6 -29.32 1.45 -23.56
N GLU A 7 -29.31 1.18 -24.87
CA GLU A 7 -28.46 0.15 -25.48
C GLU A 7 -26.98 0.54 -25.39
N GLY A 8 -26.67 1.84 -25.49
CA GLY A 8 -25.31 2.37 -25.41
C GLY A 8 -24.73 2.39 -23.99
N CYS A 9 -25.59 2.44 -22.97
CA CYS A 9 -25.20 2.60 -21.58
C CYS A 9 -25.37 1.31 -20.76
N ARG A 10 -25.14 0.14 -21.37
CA ARG A 10 -25.27 -1.17 -20.70
C ARG A 10 -24.00 -2.00 -20.81
N THR A 11 -23.64 -2.66 -19.71
CA THR A 11 -22.59 -3.68 -19.70
C THR A 11 -22.91 -4.78 -20.71
N PRO A 12 -22.03 -5.04 -21.71
CA PRO A 12 -22.26 -6.08 -22.71
C PRO A 12 -22.42 -7.46 -22.05
N LYS A 13 -23.57 -8.10 -22.27
CA LYS A 13 -23.89 -9.42 -21.67
C LYS A 13 -23.42 -10.61 -22.52
N ARG A 14 -22.93 -10.37 -23.74
CA ARG A 14 -22.51 -11.46 -24.64
C ARG A 14 -21.33 -12.23 -24.04
N SER A 15 -21.33 -13.55 -24.17
CA SER A 15 -20.24 -14.42 -23.68
C SER A 15 -18.87 -14.01 -24.23
N ALA A 16 -18.81 -13.58 -25.50
CA ALA A 16 -17.59 -13.09 -26.15
C ALA A 16 -17.00 -11.79 -25.54
N CYS A 17 -17.77 -11.05 -24.73
CA CYS A 17 -17.28 -9.89 -23.97
C CYS A 17 -16.87 -10.25 -22.54
N ARG A 18 -17.20 -11.44 -22.06
CA ARG A 18 -16.92 -11.84 -20.68
C ARG A 18 -15.45 -12.21 -20.57
N ILE A 19 -14.73 -11.53 -19.68
CA ILE A 19 -13.36 -11.91 -19.33
C ILE A 19 -13.41 -13.35 -18.79
N PRO A 20 -12.63 -14.29 -19.35
CA PRO A 20 -12.58 -15.65 -18.83
C PRO A 20 -12.20 -15.62 -17.35
N ALA A 21 -12.96 -16.34 -16.52
CA ALA A 21 -12.58 -16.50 -15.13
C ALA A 21 -11.23 -17.23 -15.08
N ALA A 22 -10.24 -16.66 -14.39
CA ALA A 22 -9.02 -17.38 -14.08
C ALA A 22 -9.40 -18.60 -13.23
N MET A 23 -9.29 -19.80 -13.80
CA MET A 23 -9.67 -21.04 -13.12
C MET A 23 -8.76 -21.35 -11.93
N VAL A 24 -7.56 -20.76 -11.91
CA VAL A 24 -6.54 -20.99 -10.88
C VAL A 24 -6.13 -19.64 -10.31
N CYS A 25 -6.18 -19.53 -8.98
CA CYS A 25 -5.66 -18.36 -8.26
C CYS A 25 -4.17 -18.20 -8.58
N PRO A 26 -3.66 -16.98 -8.83
CA PRO A 26 -2.22 -16.78 -8.96
C PRO A 26 -1.51 -17.29 -7.69
N PRO A 27 -0.28 -17.82 -7.82
CA PRO A 27 0.48 -18.28 -6.67
C PRO A 27 0.66 -17.15 -5.65
N PRO A 28 0.71 -17.47 -4.34
CA PRO A 28 0.86 -16.46 -3.31
C PRO A 28 2.19 -15.69 -3.48
N PRO A 29 2.24 -14.40 -3.10
CA PRO A 29 3.48 -13.63 -3.10
C PRO A 29 4.57 -14.34 -2.29
N LYS A 30 5.77 -14.43 -2.85
CA LYS A 30 6.91 -15.06 -2.17
C LYS A 30 7.33 -14.23 -0.96
N LYS A 31 7.49 -14.86 0.20
CA LYS A 31 8.09 -14.21 1.37
C LYS A 31 9.53 -13.82 1.03
N LYS A 32 9.88 -12.55 1.23
CA LYS A 32 11.27 -12.09 1.08
C LYS A 32 12.14 -12.77 2.14
N SER A 33 13.33 -13.24 1.76
CA SER A 33 14.26 -13.85 2.71
C SER A 33 14.70 -12.83 3.77
N ALA A 34 14.83 -13.27 5.02
CA ALA A 34 15.31 -12.42 6.11
C ALA A 34 16.71 -11.85 5.83
N ALA A 35 17.50 -12.49 4.96
CA ALA A 35 18.79 -11.99 4.50
C ALA A 35 18.68 -10.59 3.85
N TYR A 36 17.58 -10.26 3.18
CA TYR A 36 17.40 -8.94 2.57
C TYR A 36 17.18 -7.84 3.63
N THR A 37 16.56 -8.19 4.76
CA THR A 37 16.38 -7.28 5.90
C THR A 37 17.58 -7.26 6.85
N ALA A 38 18.37 -8.34 6.85
CA ALA A 38 19.53 -8.52 7.73
C ALA A 38 20.83 -7.98 7.15
N ARG A 39 20.88 -7.59 5.86
CA ARG A 39 21.89 -6.62 5.40
C ARG A 39 21.71 -5.43 6.31
N GLN A 40 22.60 -5.31 7.29
CA GLN A 40 22.58 -4.31 8.34
C GLN A 40 22.09 -3.03 7.69
N ARG A 41 20.92 -2.55 8.13
CA ARG A 41 20.41 -1.26 7.67
C ARG A 41 21.41 -0.24 8.17
N VAL A 42 22.47 -0.02 7.39
CA VAL A 42 23.49 0.96 7.70
C VAL A 42 22.76 2.28 7.79
N PRO A 43 22.91 3.03 8.90
CA PRO A 43 22.30 4.34 9.00
C PRO A 43 22.64 5.18 7.77
N PRO A 44 21.72 6.03 7.29
CA PRO A 44 22.01 6.90 6.17
C PRO A 44 23.27 7.72 6.46
N LYS A 45 24.12 7.93 5.44
CA LYS A 45 25.44 8.56 5.60
C LYS A 45 25.41 9.92 6.29
N ASN A 46 24.31 10.67 6.12
CA ASN A 46 24.12 12.00 6.68
C ASN A 46 23.19 12.01 7.91
N GLY A 47 23.03 10.86 8.56
CA GLY A 47 22.04 10.68 9.62
C GLY A 47 20.62 10.61 9.07
N TYR A 48 19.66 10.44 9.98
CA TYR A 48 18.24 10.49 9.64
C TYR A 48 17.80 11.94 9.44
N PHE A 49 16.67 12.13 8.79
CA PHE A 49 16.03 13.44 8.73
C PHE A 49 15.73 13.92 10.17
N VAL A 50 16.29 15.06 10.55
CA VAL A 50 16.03 15.73 11.83
C VAL A 50 15.25 17.01 11.51
N PRO A 51 13.92 16.99 11.59
CA PRO A 51 13.12 18.20 11.53
C PRO A 51 13.58 19.20 12.61
N PRO A 52 13.67 20.50 12.29
CA PRO A 52 14.10 21.53 13.27
C PRO A 52 13.13 21.65 14.46
N ASP A 53 11.91 21.14 14.34
CA ASP A 53 10.81 21.22 15.29
C ASP A 53 10.47 19.89 15.99
N LEU A 54 11.33 18.86 15.89
CA LEU A 54 11.11 17.57 16.56
C LEU A 54 10.83 17.72 18.05
N GLU A 55 11.61 18.54 18.75
CA GLU A 55 11.40 18.78 20.18
C GLU A 55 10.04 19.42 20.48
N LEU A 56 9.53 20.23 19.57
CA LEU A 56 8.25 20.92 19.75
C LEU A 56 7.09 19.92 19.77
N ILE A 57 7.17 18.87 18.95
CA ILE A 57 6.18 17.78 18.92
C ILE A 57 6.20 17.01 20.24
N PHE A 58 7.37 16.67 20.76
CA PHE A 58 7.49 15.90 22.00
C PHE A 58 7.16 16.71 23.26
N ARG A 59 7.32 18.04 23.23
CA ARG A 59 6.89 18.93 24.34
C ARG A 59 5.38 18.94 24.54
N VAL A 60 4.59 18.62 23.50
CA VAL A 60 3.12 18.60 23.59
C VAL A 60 2.62 17.33 24.31
N ALA A 61 3.39 16.24 24.30
CA ALA A 61 3.01 15.03 25.01
C ALA A 61 3.46 15.12 26.49
N PRO A 62 2.54 15.11 27.47
CA PRO A 62 2.95 15.01 28.87
C PRO A 62 3.70 13.70 29.06
N THR A 63 4.95 13.79 29.51
CA THR A 63 5.73 12.63 29.95
C THR A 63 4.97 12.02 31.11
N ARG A 64 4.32 10.87 30.89
CA ARG A 64 3.82 10.06 31.99
C ARG A 64 5.04 9.55 32.73
N GLU A 65 5.27 10.13 33.91
CA GLU A 65 6.15 9.58 34.93
C GLU A 65 5.84 8.08 35.03
N ALA A 66 6.79 7.23 34.62
CA ALA A 66 6.69 5.81 34.86
C ALA A 66 7.00 5.62 36.34
N PHE A 67 5.97 5.41 37.16
CA PHE A 67 6.15 5.00 38.55
C PHE A 67 6.82 3.62 38.54
N THR A 68 8.12 3.62 38.80
CA THR A 68 8.91 2.44 39.19
C THR A 68 8.48 1.93 40.55
#